data_AF-A0A7K0SPG8-F1
#
_entry.id   AF-A0A7K0SPG8-F1
#
_cell.length_a   1.000
_cell.length_b   1.000
_cell.length_c   1.000
_cell.angle_alpha   90.00
_cell.angle_beta   90.00
_cell.angle_gamma   90.00
#
_symmetry.space_group_name_H-M   'P 1'
#
loop_
_entity.id
_entity.type
_entity.pdbx_description
1 polymer ?
#
loop_
_entity_poly.entity_id
_entity_poly.type
_entity_poly.pdbx_seq_one_letter_code
_entity_poly.pdbx_strand_id
1 'polypeptide(L)' 'IIATGGLAPLVLGISEMIDFHEPDLTLIGLRLVHQRNG' A
#
# COMPACT_ATOMS: atom_id res chain seq x y z
N ILE A 1 2.94 9.79 -3.36
CA ILE A 1 3.33 8.70 -2.44
C ILE A 1 2.22 7.65 -2.36
N ILE A 2 2.53 6.37 -2.14
CA ILE A 2 1.52 5.30 -1.92
C ILE A 2 1.41 5.01 -0.41
N ALA A 3 0.19 4.95 0.11
CA ALA A 3 -0.11 4.60 1.51
C ALA A 3 -0.79 3.22 1.62
N THR A 4 -0.50 2.51 2.72
CA THR A 4 -1.12 1.23 3.09
C THR A 4 -1.20 1.11 4.63
N GLY A 5 -1.90 0.09 5.14
CA GLY A 5 -2.08 -0.16 6.57
C GLY A 5 -3.42 0.35 7.13
N GLY A 6 -3.87 -0.23 8.25
CA GLY A 6 -5.25 -0.08 8.74
C GLY A 6 -5.66 1.34 9.16
N LEU A 7 -4.70 2.24 9.40
CA LEU A 7 -4.96 3.64 9.75
C LEU A 7 -4.74 4.61 8.59
N ALA A 8 -4.31 4.13 7.42
CA ALA A 8 -4.10 4.97 6.23
C ALA A 8 -5.33 5.85 5.87
N PRO A 9 -6.59 5.37 6.00
CA PRO A 9 -7.75 6.22 5.72
C PRO A 9 -7.84 7.51 6.53
N LEU A 10 -7.28 7.54 7.75
CA LEU A 10 -7.30 8.73 8.60
C LEU A 10 -6.46 9.89 8.04
N VAL A 11 -5.46 9.57 7.20
CA VAL A 11 -4.53 10.56 6.67
C VAL A 11 -4.80 10.95 5.21
N LEU A 12 -5.67 10.23 4.48
CA LEU A 12 -5.94 10.46 3.05
C LEU A 12 -6.54 11.84 2.75
N GLY A 13 -7.38 12.36 3.65
CA GLY A 13 -8.02 13.67 3.47
C GLY A 13 -7.21 14.86 4.00
N ILE A 14 -6.08 14.61 4.64
CA ILE A 14 -5.26 15.64 5.30
C ILE A 14 -3.84 15.73 4.74
N SER A 15 -3.37 14.68 4.06
CA SER A 15 -2.04 14.66 3.47
C SER A 15 -2.10 15.02 1.99
N GLU A 16 -1.47 16.14 1.62
CA GLU A 16 -1.32 16.54 0.21
C GLU A 16 -0.28 15.71 -0.55
N MET A 17 0.48 14.84 0.13
CA MET A 17 1.56 14.05 -0.49
C MET A 17 1.13 12.64 -0.90
N ILE A 18 -0.02 12.15 -0.42
CA ILE A 18 -0.50 10.81 -0.75
C ILE A 18 -1.22 10.87 -2.09
N ASP A 19 -0.68 10.15 -3.08
CA ASP A 19 -1.27 10.06 -4.42
C ASP A 19 -2.24 8.88 -4.52
N PHE A 20 -1.93 7.76 -3.84
CA PHE A 20 -2.68 6.51 -3.94
C PHE A 20 -2.77 5.78 -2.60
N HIS A 21 -3.90 5.12 -2.37
CA HIS A 21 -4.11 4.20 -1.26
C HIS A 21 -4.26 2.78 -1.80
N GLU A 22 -3.38 1.87 -1.37
CA GLU A 22 -3.42 0.45 -1.74
C GLU A 22 -3.40 -0.41 -0.46
N PRO A 23 -4.57 -0.88 0.01
CA PRO A 23 -4.66 -1.63 1.27
C PRO A 23 -3.93 -2.98 1.22
N ASP A 24 -3.79 -3.60 0.05
CA ASP A 24 -3.18 -4.92 -0.12
C ASP A 24 -1.70 -4.85 -0.54
N LEU A 25 -1.06 -3.66 -0.46
CA LEU A 25 0.29 -3.42 -0.98
C LEU A 25 1.31 -4.46 -0.50
N THR A 26 1.27 -4.82 0.79
CA THR A 26 2.14 -5.85 1.36
C THR A 26 1.88 -7.22 0.75
N LEU A 27 0.61 -7.61 0.59
CA LEU A 27 0.23 -8.91 0.03
C LEU A 27 0.58 -9.02 -1.46
N ILE A 28 0.40 -7.93 -2.21
CA ILE A 28 0.85 -7.82 -3.60
C ILE A 28 2.35 -8.06 -3.68
N GLY A 29 3.13 -7.38 -2.83
CA GLY A 29 4.58 -7.57 -2.76
C GLY A 29 4.98 -9.01 -2.44
N LEU A 30 4.35 -9.62 -1.42
CA LEU A 30 4.61 -11.02 -1.05
C LEU A 30 4.29 -12.00 -2.19
N ARG A 31 3.19 -11.79 -2.92
CA ARG A 31 2.84 -12.58 -4.10
C ARG A 31 3.91 -12.46 -5.19
N LEU A 32 4.38 -11.24 -5.49
CA LEU A 32 5.41 -11.01 -6.51
C LEU A 32 6.74 -11.68 -6.13
N VAL A 33 7.14 -11.60 -4.86
CA VAL A 33 8.33 -12.28 -4.36
C VAL A 33 8.19 -13.79 -4.47
N HIS A 34 7.05 -14.35 -4.08
CA HIS A 34 6.79 -15.79 -4.23
C HIS A 34 6.88 -16.23 -5.70
N GLN A 35 6.24 -15.50 -6.62
CA GLN A 35 6.29 -15.78 -8.06
C GLN A 35 7.68 -15.68 -8.68
N ARG A 36 8.54 -14.81 -8.15
CA ARG A 36 9.91 -14.60 -8.66
C ARG A 36 10.90 -15.66 -8.18
N ASN A 37 10.62 -16.31 -7.05
CA ASN A 37 11.53 -17.24 -6.38
C ASN A 37 11.02 -18.70 -6.38
N GLY A 38 9.87 -18.98 -6.99
CA GLY A 38 9.39 -20.34 -7.27
C GLY A 38 9.84 -20.79 -8.65
#